data_AF-A0A963LJM0-F1
#
_entry.id   AF-A0A963LJM0-F1
#
_cell.length_a   1.000
_cell.length_b   1.000
_cell.length_c   1.000
_cell.angle_alpha   90.00
_cell.angle_beta   90.00
_cell.angle_gamma   90.00
#
_symmetry.space_group_name_H-M   'P 1'
#
loop_
_entity.id
_entity.type
_entity.pdbx_description
1 polymer ?
#
loop_
_entity_poly.entity_id
_entity_poly.type
_entity_poly.pdbx_seq_one_letter_code
_entity_poly.pdbx_strand_id
1 'polypeptide(L)'
;KTPAGLGGFSAELGYVMKPDNGGNAKWDANVIYANGPIGVGLSANKVKGQKTGFALGAKYNFGSFALAGSYNDAHGVRKGVSLGGSAMFGPFTLTADVTRDTKNAAGKKYTNFLLEGKYALSKRTFVYLAGLRLDSTNNYGLGVRHNF
;
A
#
# COMPACT_ATOMS: atom_id res chain seq x y z
N LYS A 1 6.83 16.13 0.73
CA LYS A 1 5.89 16.31 1.86
C LYS A 1 5.66 17.79 2.10
N THR A 2 4.46 18.30 1.79
CA THR A 2 4.06 19.63 2.31
C THR A 2 4.12 19.62 3.84
N PRO A 3 4.44 20.75 4.50
CA PRO A 3 4.68 20.78 5.94
C PRO A 3 3.47 20.28 6.73
N ALA A 4 3.74 19.60 7.84
CA ALA A 4 2.75 19.23 8.84
C ALA A 4 2.15 20.49 9.47
N GLY A 5 1.11 21.06 8.86
CA GLY A 5 0.52 22.33 9.31
C GLY A 5 -1.00 22.47 9.16
N LEU A 6 -1.67 21.54 8.47
CA LEU A 6 -3.12 21.63 8.21
C LEU A 6 -3.93 20.62 9.04
N GLY A 7 -3.68 20.53 10.35
CA GLY A 7 -4.52 19.70 11.24
C GLY A 7 -4.60 18.21 10.86
N GLY A 8 -3.51 17.64 10.34
CA GLY A 8 -3.45 16.26 9.86
C GLY A 8 -3.56 16.08 8.35
N PHE A 9 -3.93 17.12 7.60
CA PHE A 9 -3.89 17.08 6.13
C PHE A 9 -2.47 17.30 5.58
N SER A 10 -2.15 16.57 4.51
CA SER A 10 -0.95 16.76 3.69
C SER A 10 -1.27 16.42 2.23
N ALA A 11 -0.57 17.06 1.30
CA ALA A 11 -0.76 16.81 -0.13
C ALA A 11 0.57 16.90 -0.89
N GLU A 12 0.73 16.11 -1.94
CA GLU A 12 1.91 16.15 -2.79
C GLU A 12 1.49 16.11 -4.25
N LEU A 13 2.29 16.78 -5.09
CA LEU A 13 2.16 16.80 -6.54
C LEU A 13 3.54 16.54 -7.13
N GLY A 14 3.62 15.56 -8.03
CA GLY A 14 4.79 15.28 -8.85
C GLY A 14 4.46 15.42 -10.33
N TYR A 15 5.44 15.88 -11.10
CA TYR A 15 5.35 15.98 -12.54
C TYR A 15 6.68 15.53 -13.17
N VAL A 16 6.60 14.72 -14.22
CA VAL A 16 7.74 14.29 -15.02
C VAL A 16 7.51 14.75 -16.45
N MET A 17 8.45 15.51 -17.00
CA MET A 17 8.35 16.06 -18.35
C MET A 17 8.50 14.94 -19.41
N LYS A 18 8.01 15.22 -20.63
CA LYS A 18 8.12 14.26 -21.75
C LYS A 18 9.57 13.84 -22.05
N PRO A 19 10.54 14.76 -22.11
CA PRO A 19 11.93 14.39 -22.39
C PRO A 19 12.48 13.38 -21.37
N ASP A 20 12.03 13.48 -20.12
CA ASP A 20 12.52 12.69 -18.99
C ASP A 20 11.74 11.38 -18.77
N ASN A 21 10.77 11.07 -19.62
CA ASN A 21 9.94 9.86 -19.50
C ASN A 21 9.56 9.27 -20.86
N GLY A 22 10.56 9.07 -21.73
CA GLY A 22 10.38 8.37 -23.01
C GLY A 22 9.32 8.98 -23.92
N GLY A 23 9.19 10.31 -23.93
CA GLY A 23 8.19 11.05 -24.72
C GLY A 23 6.80 11.17 -24.05
N ASN A 24 6.63 10.62 -22.85
CA ASN A 24 5.35 10.54 -22.16
C ASN A 24 5.35 11.37 -20.87
N ALA A 25 4.74 12.54 -20.87
CA ALA A 25 4.59 13.30 -19.62
C ALA A 25 3.80 12.48 -18.59
N LYS A 26 4.16 12.61 -17.32
CA LYS A 26 3.48 11.98 -16.19
C LYS A 26 3.18 13.01 -15.12
N TRP A 27 2.05 12.85 -14.46
CA TRP A 27 1.78 13.53 -13.19
C TRP A 27 1.26 12.53 -12.16
N ASP A 28 1.48 12.86 -10.90
CA ASP A 28 0.97 12.15 -9.74
C ASP A 28 0.59 13.15 -8.66
N ALA A 29 -0.54 12.91 -8.00
CA ALA A 29 -1.02 13.74 -6.92
C ALA A 29 -1.58 12.87 -5.81
N ASN A 30 -1.38 13.28 -4.56
CA ASN A 30 -2.01 12.64 -3.41
C ASN A 30 -2.47 13.67 -2.38
N VAL A 31 -3.50 13.29 -1.63
CA VAL A 31 -3.96 13.96 -0.42
C VAL A 31 -4.13 12.91 0.66
N ILE A 32 -3.62 13.21 1.84
CA ILE A 32 -3.68 12.34 3.01
C ILE A 32 -4.21 13.15 4.18
N TYR A 33 -5.19 12.60 4.87
CA TYR A 33 -5.57 13.01 6.22
C TYR A 33 -5.05 11.97 7.21
N ALA A 34 -4.22 12.41 8.15
CA ALA A 34 -3.71 11.57 9.22
C ALA A 34 -3.77 12.35 10.53
N ASN A 35 -4.69 11.97 11.41
CA ASN A 35 -4.85 12.59 12.72
C ASN A 35 -5.29 11.55 13.75
N GLY A 36 -4.52 11.43 14.83
CA GLY A 36 -4.73 10.40 15.85
C GLY A 36 -4.72 8.98 15.26
N PRO A 37 -5.70 8.12 15.59
CA PRO A 37 -5.73 6.73 15.12
C PRO A 37 -6.15 6.59 13.65
N ILE A 38 -6.67 7.65 13.02
CA ILE A 38 -7.26 7.59 11.67
C ILE A 38 -6.23 8.03 10.63
N GLY A 39 -6.14 7.28 9.54
CA GLY A 39 -5.51 7.71 8.31
C GLY A 39 -6.41 7.46 7.11
N VAL A 40 -6.56 8.45 6.23
CA VAL A 40 -7.26 8.33 4.96
C VAL A 40 -6.37 8.93 3.88
N GLY A 41 -6.27 8.27 2.73
CA GLY A 41 -5.46 8.75 1.61
C GLY A 41 -6.17 8.55 0.29
N LEU A 42 -6.11 9.56 -0.56
CA LEU A 42 -6.52 9.50 -1.96
C LEU A 42 -5.31 9.85 -2.81
N SER A 43 -5.10 9.10 -3.89
CA SER A 43 -4.09 9.43 -4.89
C SER A 43 -4.62 9.20 -6.30
N ALA A 44 -4.08 9.96 -7.23
CA ALA A 44 -4.33 9.81 -8.65
C ALA A 44 -3.03 10.05 -9.42
N ASN A 45 -2.84 9.31 -10.50
CA ASN A 45 -1.68 9.47 -11.36
C ASN A 45 -2.03 9.17 -12.82
N LYS A 46 -1.33 9.81 -13.74
CA LYS A 46 -1.54 9.59 -15.17
C LYS A 46 -0.23 9.73 -15.94
N VAL A 47 -0.02 8.80 -16.86
CA VAL A 47 1.02 8.87 -17.90
C VAL A 47 0.32 9.16 -19.23
N LYS A 48 0.95 9.97 -20.10
CA LYS A 48 0.44 10.21 -21.46
C LYS A 48 0.10 8.89 -22.16
N GLY A 49 -1.08 8.83 -22.78
CA GLY A 49 -1.57 7.62 -23.48
C GLY A 49 -2.20 6.55 -22.57
N GLN A 50 -2.17 6.72 -21.25
CA GLN A 50 -2.82 5.82 -20.30
C GLN A 50 -4.08 6.47 -19.70
N LYS A 51 -4.98 5.62 -19.18
CA LYS A 51 -6.07 6.08 -18.30
C LYS A 51 -5.48 6.62 -16.99
N THR A 52 -6.27 7.38 -16.24
CA THR A 52 -5.86 7.79 -14.89
C THR A 52 -5.93 6.59 -13.95
N GLY A 53 -4.86 6.35 -13.20
CA GLY A 53 -4.86 5.43 -12.06
C GLY A 53 -5.28 6.18 -10.80
N PHE A 54 -5.93 5.48 -9.88
CA PHE A 54 -6.35 6.06 -8.61
C PHE A 54 -6.33 5.03 -7.48
N ALA A 55 -6.07 5.51 -6.27
CA ALA A 55 -6.15 4.69 -5.07
C ALA A 55 -6.79 5.47 -3.92
N LEU A 56 -7.71 4.83 -3.21
CA LEU A 56 -8.35 5.34 -2.00
C LEU A 56 -8.14 4.33 -0.90
N GLY A 57 -7.58 4.75 0.23
CA GLY A 57 -7.33 3.89 1.36
C GLY A 57 -7.70 4.56 2.68
N ALA A 58 -8.09 3.74 3.65
CA ALA A 58 -8.32 4.15 5.01
C ALA A 58 -7.70 3.14 5.99
N LYS A 59 -7.28 3.64 7.15
CA LYS A 59 -6.79 2.83 8.26
C LYS A 59 -7.28 3.39 9.58
N TYR A 60 -7.43 2.50 10.55
CA TYR A 60 -7.68 2.84 11.93
C TYR A 60 -6.74 2.05 12.84
N ASN A 61 -6.07 2.73 13.77
CA ASN A 61 -5.20 2.12 14.77
C ASN A 61 -5.92 2.06 16.13
N PHE A 62 -6.19 0.85 16.62
CA PHE A 62 -6.81 0.59 17.92
C PHE A 62 -5.77 0.50 19.07
N GLY A 63 -4.50 0.76 18.79
CA GLY A 63 -3.40 0.68 19.75
C GLY A 63 -2.67 -0.66 19.65
N SER A 64 -3.34 -1.76 20.02
CA SER A 64 -2.76 -3.12 19.95
C SER A 64 -2.88 -3.78 18.58
N PHE A 65 -3.80 -3.29 17.75
CA PHE A 65 -3.94 -3.71 16.36
C PHE A 65 -4.42 -2.56 15.49
N ALA A 66 -4.19 -2.67 14.19
CA ALA A 66 -4.71 -1.73 13.20
C ALA A 66 -5.45 -2.51 12.11
N LEU A 67 -6.49 -1.88 11.56
CA LEU A 67 -7.20 -2.35 10.37
C LEU A 67 -7.01 -1.34 9.25
N ALA A 68 -6.89 -1.83 8.02
CA ALA A 68 -6.79 -1.01 6.84
C ALA A 68 -7.58 -1.63 5.68
N GLY A 69 -8.21 -0.77 4.89
CA GLY A 69 -8.88 -1.16 3.66
C GLY A 69 -8.54 -0.19 2.55
N SER A 70 -8.52 -0.67 1.31
CA SER A 70 -8.29 0.20 0.17
C SER A 70 -8.99 -0.28 -1.10
N TYR A 71 -9.18 0.64 -2.02
CA TYR A 71 -9.52 0.39 -3.41
C TYR A 71 -8.38 0.95 -4.27
N ASN A 72 -7.93 0.17 -5.25
CA ASN A 72 -6.86 0.57 -6.17
C ASN A 72 -7.29 0.29 -7.61
N ASP A 73 -6.98 1.21 -8.52
CA ASP A 73 -7.12 1.06 -9.96
C ASP A 73 -5.82 1.50 -10.66
N ALA A 74 -5.08 0.51 -11.16
CA ALA A 74 -3.89 0.71 -11.95
C ALA A 74 -4.28 0.93 -13.42
N HIS A 75 -4.72 2.15 -13.75
CA HIS A 75 -4.98 2.62 -15.12
C HIS A 75 -6.02 1.77 -15.89
N GLY A 76 -6.95 1.14 -15.19
CA GLY A 76 -7.93 0.22 -15.74
C GLY A 76 -7.37 -1.13 -16.17
N VAL A 77 -6.08 -1.40 -15.94
CA VAL A 77 -5.41 -2.67 -16.23
C VAL A 77 -5.70 -3.67 -15.12
N ARG A 78 -5.44 -3.30 -13.87
CA ARG A 78 -5.75 -4.11 -12.69
C ARG A 78 -6.42 -3.24 -11.64
N LYS A 79 -7.56 -3.69 -11.11
CA LYS A 79 -8.26 -2.95 -10.06
C LYS A 79 -8.90 -3.88 -9.06
N GLY A 80 -8.94 -3.47 -7.81
CA GLY A 80 -9.36 -4.33 -6.73
C GLY A 80 -9.50 -3.61 -5.41
N VAL A 81 -9.98 -4.36 -4.43
CA VAL A 81 -10.12 -3.93 -3.05
C VAL A 81 -9.20 -4.77 -2.16
N SER A 82 -8.65 -4.16 -1.13
CA SER A 82 -7.92 -4.85 -0.07
C SER A 82 -8.57 -4.60 1.29
N LEU A 83 -8.42 -5.58 2.17
CA LEU A 83 -8.72 -5.47 3.58
C LEU A 83 -7.65 -6.25 4.34
N GLY A 84 -7.10 -5.65 5.38
CA GLY A 84 -6.13 -6.32 6.21
C GLY A 84 -5.98 -5.68 7.57
N GLY A 85 -5.14 -6.31 8.37
CA GLY A 85 -4.88 -5.87 9.72
C GLY A 85 -3.51 -6.33 10.19
N SER A 86 -3.03 -5.65 11.22
CA SER A 86 -1.81 -6.01 11.93
C SER A 86 -2.06 -5.96 13.42
N ALA A 87 -1.66 -7.00 14.14
CA ALA A 87 -1.75 -7.08 15.60
C ALA A 87 -0.35 -7.19 16.21
N MET A 88 -0.12 -6.44 17.29
CA MET A 88 1.16 -6.33 17.96
C MET A 88 1.11 -7.05 19.32
N PHE A 89 2.04 -7.97 19.54
CA PHE A 89 2.17 -8.80 20.73
C PHE A 89 3.59 -8.65 21.28
N GLY A 90 3.87 -7.52 21.95
CA GLY A 90 5.21 -7.18 22.41
C GLY A 90 6.19 -7.05 21.24
N PRO A 91 7.30 -7.83 21.19
CA PRO A 91 8.24 -7.79 20.07
C PRO A 91 7.71 -8.46 18.79
N PHE A 92 6.59 -9.20 18.87
CA PHE A 92 6.01 -9.90 17.73
C PHE A 92 4.90 -9.08 17.07
N THR A 93 4.82 -9.10 15.75
CA THR A 93 3.73 -8.51 14.97
C THR A 93 3.23 -9.52 13.95
N LEU A 94 1.91 -9.70 13.88
CA LEU A 94 1.25 -10.54 12.89
C LEU A 94 0.43 -9.66 11.96
N THR A 95 0.64 -9.80 10.66
CA THR A 95 -0.07 -9.07 9.60
C THR A 95 -0.78 -10.05 8.69
N ALA A 96 -2.05 -9.77 8.37
CA ALA A 96 -2.81 -10.52 7.40
C ALA A 96 -3.57 -9.56 6.47
N ASP A 97 -3.48 -9.82 5.17
CA ASP A 97 -4.16 -9.03 4.14
C ASP A 97 -4.84 -9.95 3.13
N VAL A 98 -6.05 -9.57 2.72
CA VAL A 98 -6.74 -10.14 1.57
C VAL A 98 -6.94 -9.05 0.52
N THR A 99 -6.67 -9.38 -0.74
CA THR A 99 -6.93 -8.49 -1.87
C THR A 99 -7.76 -9.21 -2.92
N ARG A 100 -8.85 -8.58 -3.35
CA ARG A 100 -9.71 -9.08 -4.42
C ARG A 100 -9.53 -8.21 -5.67
N ASP A 101 -8.94 -8.79 -6.71
CA ASP A 101 -8.94 -8.17 -8.03
C ASP A 101 -10.31 -8.37 -8.68
N THR A 102 -10.93 -7.25 -9.03
CA THR A 102 -12.17 -7.25 -9.82
C THR A 102 -11.90 -7.20 -11.32
N LYS A 103 -10.69 -6.80 -11.71
CA LYS A 103 -10.16 -6.83 -13.08
C LYS A 103 -8.64 -7.00 -13.04
N ASN A 104 -8.09 -7.73 -14.01
CA ASN A 104 -6.67 -7.87 -14.32
C ASN A 104 -6.49 -7.72 -15.85
N ALA A 105 -5.25 -7.50 -16.33
CA ALA A 105 -4.86 -7.50 -17.73
C ALA A 105 -5.41 -8.71 -18.53
N ALA A 106 -5.47 -9.89 -17.91
CA ALA A 106 -6.02 -11.11 -18.53
C ALA A 106 -7.55 -11.26 -18.39
N GLY A 107 -8.26 -10.25 -17.87
CA GLY A 107 -9.70 -10.33 -17.58
C GLY A 107 -10.08 -11.25 -16.39
N LYS A 108 -9.09 -11.87 -15.75
CA LYS A 108 -9.27 -12.78 -14.61
C LYS A 108 -9.45 -12.01 -13.29
N LYS A 109 -10.14 -12.64 -12.34
CA LYS A 109 -10.30 -12.18 -10.96
C LYS A 109 -9.53 -13.09 -10.03
N TYR A 110 -8.79 -12.52 -9.11
CA TYR A 110 -8.00 -13.28 -8.14
C TYR A 110 -8.32 -12.82 -6.73
N THR A 111 -8.30 -13.76 -5.79
CA THR A 111 -8.20 -13.45 -4.37
C THR A 111 -6.79 -13.80 -3.92
N ASN A 112 -6.07 -12.78 -3.50
CA ASN A 112 -4.70 -12.86 -3.04
C ASN A 112 -4.68 -12.75 -1.52
N PHE A 113 -3.75 -13.44 -0.88
CA PHE A 113 -3.63 -13.49 0.58
C PHE A 113 -2.17 -13.30 0.98
N LEU A 114 -1.95 -12.49 2.00
CA LEU A 114 -0.67 -12.35 2.68
C LEU A 114 -0.86 -12.73 4.15
N LEU A 115 0.08 -13.51 4.67
CA LEU A 115 0.28 -13.70 6.09
C LEU A 115 1.75 -13.45 6.40
N GLU A 116 2.03 -12.53 7.32
CA GLU A 116 3.39 -12.15 7.69
C GLU A 116 3.52 -12.13 9.22
N GLY A 117 4.59 -12.75 9.72
CA GLY A 117 5.04 -12.63 11.10
C GLY A 117 6.37 -11.89 11.16
N LYS A 118 6.48 -10.91 12.06
CA LYS A 118 7.70 -10.14 12.33
C LYS A 118 8.07 -10.24 13.79
N TYR A 119 9.36 -10.39 14.09
CA TYR A 119 9.87 -10.36 15.45
C TYR A 119 11.02 -9.36 15.56
N ALA A 120 10.85 -8.36 16.42
CA ALA A 120 11.85 -7.34 16.71
C ALA A 120 12.92 -7.91 17.65
N LEU A 121 14.15 -8.08 17.12
CA LEU A 121 15.32 -8.43 17.93
C LEU A 121 15.87 -7.19 18.66
N SER A 122 15.72 -6.01 18.05
CA SER A 122 16.08 -4.72 18.63
C SER A 122 15.28 -3.60 17.97
N LYS A 123 15.53 -2.34 18.34
CA LYS A 123 14.97 -1.17 17.65
C LYS A 123 15.39 -1.07 16.17
N ARG A 124 16.49 -1.71 15.79
CA ARG A 124 17.09 -1.63 14.44
C ARG A 124 17.08 -2.95 13.69
N THR A 125 16.90 -4.07 14.38
CA THR A 125 16.97 -5.41 13.80
C THR A 125 15.66 -6.15 13.99
N PHE A 126 15.13 -6.74 12.94
CA PHE A 126 14.00 -7.66 13.03
C PHE A 126 14.16 -8.83 12.07
N VAL A 127 13.56 -9.95 12.43
CA VAL A 127 13.39 -11.11 11.55
C VAL A 127 11.95 -11.16 11.07
N TYR A 128 11.72 -11.71 9.88
CA TYR A 128 10.39 -11.84 9.32
C TYR A 128 10.22 -13.14 8.55
N LEU A 129 8.98 -13.61 8.51
CA LEU A 129 8.50 -14.69 7.67
C LEU A 129 7.20 -14.24 7.01
N ALA A 130 7.07 -14.45 5.71
CA ALA A 130 5.88 -14.11 4.95
C ALA A 130 5.48 -15.27 4.02
N GLY A 131 4.17 -15.53 3.94
CA GLY A 131 3.54 -16.35 2.92
C GLY A 131 2.58 -15.50 2.10
N LEU A 132 2.71 -15.55 0.77
CA LEU A 132 1.92 -14.79 -0.18
C LEU A 132 1.32 -15.73 -1.23
N ARG A 133 -0.01 -15.75 -1.33
CA ARG A 133 -0.71 -16.28 -2.48
C ARG A 133 -1.03 -15.13 -3.44
N LEU A 134 -0.40 -15.12 -4.61
CA LEU A 134 -0.58 -14.11 -5.64
C LEU A 134 -0.91 -14.78 -6.97
N ASP A 135 -2.06 -14.41 -7.57
CA ASP A 135 -2.51 -14.89 -8.88
C ASP A 135 -2.48 -16.42 -9.01
N SER A 136 -2.88 -17.10 -7.93
CA SER A 136 -2.86 -18.57 -7.72
C SER A 136 -1.50 -19.21 -7.46
N THR A 137 -0.41 -18.45 -7.46
CA THR A 137 0.93 -18.93 -7.09
C THR A 137 1.20 -18.67 -5.61
N ASN A 138 1.76 -19.66 -4.92
CA ASN A 138 2.20 -19.51 -3.53
C ASN A 138 3.69 -19.13 -3.50
N ASN A 139 4.03 -18.13 -2.69
CA ASN A 139 5.36 -17.59 -2.51
C ASN A 139 5.64 -17.50 -1.00
N TYR A 140 6.89 -17.68 -0.62
CA TYR A 140 7.30 -17.59 0.78
C TYR A 140 8.63 -16.83 0.86
N GLY A 141 8.82 -16.09 1.94
CA GLY A 141 10.07 -15.37 2.19
C GLY A 141 10.39 -15.35 3.67
N LEU A 142 11.64 -15.57 4.02
CA LEU A 142 12.17 -15.40 5.36
C LEU A 142 13.41 -14.52 5.30
N GLY A 143 13.65 -13.71 6.30
CA GLY A 143 14.80 -12.83 6.28
C GLY A 143 15.01 -12.03 7.54
N VAL A 144 16.12 -11.28 7.52
CA VAL A 144 16.50 -10.34 8.57
C VAL A 144 16.70 -8.98 7.93
N ARG A 145 16.19 -7.93 8.57
CA ARG A 145 16.49 -6.55 8.21
C ARG A 145 17.18 -5.85 9.37
N HIS A 146 18.28 -5.17 9.07
CA HIS A 146 18.99 -4.30 9.99
C HIS A 146 19.05 -2.88 9.42
N ASN A 147 18.67 -1.89 10.22
CA ASN A 147 18.72 -0.47 9.87
C ASN A 147 19.91 0.21 10.54
N PHE A 148 20.93 0.56 9.76
CA PHE A 148 22.12 1.31 10.17
C PHE A 148 21.80 2.78 10.41
#